data_AF-A0A2C9XVX4-F1
#
_entry.id   AF-A0A2C9XVX4-F1
#
_cell.length_a   1.000
_cell.length_b   1.000
_cell.length_c   1.000
_cell.angle_alpha   90.00
_cell.angle_beta   90.00
_cell.angle_gamma   90.00
#
_symmetry.space_group_name_H-M   'P 1'
#
loop_
_entity.id
_entity.type
_entity.pdbx_description
1 polymer ?
#
loop_
_entity_poly.entity_id
_entity_poly.type
_entity_poly.pdbx_seq_one_letter_code
_entity_poly.pdbx_strand_id
1 'polypeptide(L)'
;MGAHALRVEGGLIGVATALLLLLMRGASPQSRYALLCVSLLLCLGVPVLDVYRGIEATARASGGFRISDSHVMPTLKPRAPVPMEDVLPWLVAAWIVGVAAMSCRLAAGLLWVRRIGHTFPDWPDTRGQDRVSALVARCGLSRPVTLRLTTHLSSPLTIGWWRPLVLVPAALLTRMPPDLLEAVLAHEIAHIKRADYLVNLLQSVIEAMLFYHPAVWWLSRQIRIERECVADQIAATLIQNSGRLALALEQLNIFQSTHVEYAPVAQSAKGGHLLGRIRRLCQPVPPSANRAAHVPAVAFGFVALCATAQALWPGSASRHEADIVPVGLLESNHVVVIDDNSGEVLFQKRPNDIVPIASLTKLMTAMVVLDAGPDMNRTIRIDASDAEALRPGRTGLPAGARLPLYAMLQLALMSSNNSAAYALAHQYPGGILAFQAAMRAKIAALGLKHTTIDEPTGLSPLNTSTASDVSVMVSAAAHYPAIARATTDSRSIVPIDGKLVEYQNTNPLVGQKGWDIALSKTGFTEAAGHCLIMRLHSLRDSVTMVFLDAGPDALPGRDAINIRRLLLARKLA
;
A
#
# COMPACT_ATOMS: atom_id res chain seq x y z
N MET A 1 -11.20 -5.24 4.52
CA MET A 1 -9.81 -5.49 4.08
C MET A 1 -9.60 -5.51 2.54
N GLY A 2 -10.65 -5.52 1.69
CA GLY A 2 -10.46 -5.63 0.23
C GLY A 2 -9.73 -4.46 -0.47
N ALA A 3 -9.91 -3.22 -0.02
CA ALA A 3 -9.41 -2.04 -0.75
C ALA A 3 -7.88 -1.85 -0.73
N HIS A 4 -7.17 -2.44 0.25
CA HIS A 4 -5.69 -2.36 0.31
C HIS A 4 -5.01 -3.45 -0.53
N ALA A 5 -5.58 -4.65 -0.61
CA ALA A 5 -5.07 -5.74 -1.45
C ALA A 5 -5.19 -5.39 -2.95
N LEU A 6 -6.37 -4.87 -3.35
CA LEU A 6 -6.67 -4.36 -4.69
C LEU A 6 -5.66 -3.29 -5.18
N ARG A 7 -5.12 -2.46 -4.29
CA ARG A 7 -4.15 -1.39 -4.62
C ARG A 7 -2.74 -1.92 -4.89
N VAL A 8 -2.33 -2.98 -4.20
CA VAL A 8 -0.97 -3.54 -4.34
C VAL A 8 -0.89 -4.44 -5.58
N GLU A 9 -1.93 -5.25 -5.82
CA GLU A 9 -1.98 -6.19 -6.95
C GLU A 9 -2.02 -5.47 -8.30
N GLY A 10 -2.87 -4.46 -8.47
CA GLY A 10 -2.93 -3.69 -9.71
C GLY A 10 -1.66 -2.87 -9.96
N GLY A 11 -0.96 -2.45 -8.91
CA GLY A 11 0.35 -1.79 -9.00
C GLY A 11 1.45 -2.74 -9.50
N LEU A 12 1.49 -3.97 -8.97
CA LEU A 12 2.44 -5.00 -9.40
C LEU A 12 2.24 -5.40 -10.86
N ILE A 13 0.99 -5.58 -11.30
CA ILE A 13 0.67 -5.85 -12.71
C ILE A 13 1.21 -4.71 -13.59
N GLY A 14 0.96 -3.45 -13.22
CA GLY A 14 1.46 -2.30 -13.96
C GLY A 14 2.99 -2.26 -14.10
N VAL A 15 3.73 -2.52 -13.02
CA VAL A 15 5.21 -2.56 -13.03
C VAL A 15 5.73 -3.71 -13.89
N ALA A 16 5.15 -4.90 -13.73
CA ALA A 16 5.57 -6.07 -14.49
C ALA A 16 5.30 -5.89 -16.00
N THR A 17 4.15 -5.32 -16.37
CA THR A 17 3.84 -4.95 -17.76
C THR A 17 4.82 -3.92 -18.30
N ALA A 18 5.21 -2.92 -17.51
CA ALA A 18 6.21 -1.93 -17.91
C ALA A 18 7.57 -2.59 -18.22
N LEU A 19 8.05 -3.49 -17.36
CA LEU A 19 9.28 -4.25 -17.58
C LEU A 19 9.21 -5.12 -18.84
N LEU A 20 8.08 -5.81 -19.06
CA LEU A 20 7.88 -6.60 -20.28
C LEU A 20 7.86 -5.73 -21.54
N LEU A 21 7.26 -4.55 -21.51
CA LEU A 21 7.30 -3.62 -22.64
C LEU A 21 8.72 -3.11 -22.94
N LEU A 22 9.57 -2.99 -21.92
CA LEU A 22 10.99 -2.66 -22.11
C LEU A 22 11.73 -3.80 -22.82
N LEU A 23 11.47 -5.05 -22.45
CA LEU A 23 12.04 -6.23 -23.11
C LEU A 23 11.47 -6.41 -24.53
N MET A 24 10.22 -6.02 -24.75
CA MET A 24 9.52 -6.07 -26.04
C MET A 24 9.71 -4.81 -26.90
N ARG A 25 10.70 -3.96 -26.62
CA ARG A 25 10.96 -2.73 -27.41
C ARG A 25 11.10 -2.99 -28.91
N GLY A 26 11.64 -4.15 -29.30
CA GLY A 26 11.76 -4.59 -30.70
C GLY A 26 10.63 -5.47 -31.24
N ALA A 27 9.56 -5.68 -30.46
CA ALA A 27 8.41 -6.49 -30.88
C ALA A 27 7.43 -5.66 -31.74
N SER A 28 6.57 -6.36 -32.49
CA SER A 28 5.55 -5.69 -33.30
C SER A 28 4.57 -4.89 -32.41
N PRO A 29 3.95 -3.82 -32.93
CA PRO A 29 2.90 -3.09 -32.23
C PRO A 29 1.74 -4.01 -31.80
N GLN A 30 1.40 -5.02 -32.60
CA GLN A 30 0.35 -5.98 -32.30
C GLN A 30 0.65 -6.79 -31.04
N SER A 31 1.88 -7.26 -30.86
CA SER A 31 2.27 -8.04 -29.68
C SER A 31 2.26 -7.21 -28.41
N ARG A 32 2.74 -5.96 -28.48
CA ARG A 32 2.72 -5.02 -27.34
C ARG A 32 1.28 -4.65 -26.97
N TYR A 33 0.43 -4.43 -27.98
CA TYR A 33 -1.00 -4.21 -27.80
C TYR A 33 -1.69 -5.40 -27.11
N ALA A 34 -1.39 -6.63 -27.55
CA ALA A 34 -1.96 -7.84 -26.94
C ALA A 34 -1.57 -8.00 -25.46
N LEU A 35 -0.29 -7.81 -25.12
CA LEU A 35 0.20 -7.85 -23.74
C LEU A 35 -0.53 -6.82 -22.86
N LEU A 36 -0.69 -5.59 -23.36
CA LEU A 36 -1.38 -4.53 -22.65
C LEU A 36 -2.86 -4.86 -22.40
N CYS A 37 -3.55 -5.40 -23.39
CA CYS A 37 -4.94 -5.86 -23.25
C CYS A 37 -5.07 -6.98 -22.21
N VAL A 38 -4.18 -7.97 -22.23
CA VAL A 38 -4.14 -9.06 -21.23
C VAL A 38 -3.87 -8.50 -19.84
N SER A 39 -2.92 -7.57 -19.71
CA SER A 39 -2.58 -6.93 -18.43
C SER A 39 -3.77 -6.16 -17.86
N LEU A 40 -4.50 -5.41 -18.70
CA LEU A 40 -5.71 -4.70 -18.29
C LEU A 40 -6.82 -5.66 -17.83
N LEU A 41 -7.00 -6.79 -18.52
CA LEU A 41 -7.95 -7.82 -18.12
C LEU A 41 -7.55 -8.48 -16.80
N LEU A 42 -6.26 -8.72 -16.55
CA LEU A 42 -5.76 -9.26 -15.29
C LEU A 42 -6.03 -8.33 -14.11
N CYS A 43 -5.92 -7.00 -14.30
CA CYS A 43 -6.29 -6.03 -13.27
C CYS A 43 -7.75 -6.13 -12.81
N LEU A 44 -8.65 -6.66 -13.66
CA LEU A 44 -10.04 -6.95 -13.30
C LEU A 44 -10.23 -8.40 -12.81
N GLY A 45 -9.59 -9.36 -13.49
CA GLY A 45 -9.80 -10.79 -13.25
C GLY A 45 -9.24 -11.30 -11.94
N VAL A 46 -8.07 -10.80 -11.50
CA VAL A 46 -7.42 -11.25 -10.27
C VAL A 46 -8.27 -10.94 -9.03
N PRO A 47 -8.74 -9.70 -8.81
CA PRO A 47 -9.56 -9.42 -7.64
C PRO A 47 -10.92 -10.13 -7.65
N VAL A 48 -11.52 -10.33 -8.83
CA VAL A 48 -12.78 -11.09 -8.96
C VAL A 48 -12.58 -12.55 -8.57
N LEU A 49 -11.46 -13.16 -8.98
CA LEU A 49 -11.12 -14.53 -8.65
C LEU A 49 -10.87 -14.70 -7.14
N ASP A 50 -10.25 -13.72 -6.48
CA ASP A 50 -10.03 -13.76 -5.04
C ASP A 50 -11.31 -13.62 -4.24
N VAL A 51 -12.24 -12.75 -4.68
CA VAL A 51 -13.59 -12.67 -4.09
C VAL A 51 -14.32 -14.01 -4.27
N TYR A 52 -14.25 -14.61 -5.45
CA TYR A 52 -14.88 -15.89 -5.73
C TYR A 52 -14.32 -17.02 -4.86
N ARG A 53 -12.99 -17.15 -4.76
CA ARG A 53 -12.30 -18.12 -3.89
C ARG A 53 -12.66 -17.90 -2.41
N GLY A 54 -12.76 -16.64 -1.99
CA GLY A 54 -13.22 -16.28 -0.64
C GLY A 54 -14.62 -16.81 -0.36
N ILE A 55 -15.57 -16.56 -1.26
CA ILE A 55 -16.96 -17.05 -1.15
C ILE A 55 -17.01 -18.58 -1.10
N GLU A 56 -16.27 -19.25 -1.98
CA GLU A 56 -16.22 -20.71 -2.06
C GLU A 56 -15.61 -21.36 -0.80
N ALA A 57 -14.61 -20.72 -0.19
CA ALA A 57 -14.03 -21.16 1.09
C ALA A 57 -15.03 -21.04 2.24
N THR A 58 -15.78 -19.93 2.33
CA THR A 58 -16.87 -19.79 3.31
C THR A 58 -17.99 -20.80 3.09
N ALA A 59 -18.35 -21.10 1.84
CA ALA A 59 -19.39 -22.09 1.50
C ALA A 59 -18.98 -23.53 1.85
N ARG A 60 -17.69 -23.88 1.72
CA ARG A 60 -17.16 -25.18 2.17
C ARG A 60 -17.07 -25.30 3.70
N ALA A 61 -16.72 -24.21 4.40
CA ALA A 61 -16.63 -24.17 5.86
C ALA A 61 -18.00 -24.33 6.57
N SER A 62 -19.11 -24.07 5.86
CA SER A 62 -20.47 -24.15 6.40
C SER A 62 -21.10 -25.56 6.29
N GLY A 63 -20.34 -26.56 5.80
CA GLY A 63 -20.78 -27.94 5.60
C GLY A 63 -20.64 -28.90 6.80
N GLY A 64 -20.27 -28.42 8.00
CA GLY A 64 -20.07 -29.30 9.16
C GLY A 64 -20.25 -28.58 10.49
N PHE A 65 -21.50 -28.36 10.91
CA PHE A 65 -21.83 -27.81 12.22
C PHE A 65 -22.13 -28.95 13.20
N ARG A 66 -21.28 -29.16 14.21
CA ARG A 66 -21.61 -29.89 15.45
C ARG A 66 -21.79 -28.87 16.56
N ILE A 67 -22.99 -28.89 17.15
CA ILE A 67 -23.38 -28.08 18.30
C ILE A 67 -22.60 -28.58 19.53
N SER A 68 -21.94 -27.69 20.24
CA SER A 68 -21.70 -27.86 21.67
C SER A 68 -22.00 -26.55 22.37
N ASP A 69 -22.78 -26.68 23.44
CA ASP A 69 -23.51 -25.62 24.12
C ASP A 69 -22.61 -24.51 24.67
N SER A 70 -23.00 -23.26 24.44
CA SER A 70 -22.84 -22.21 25.44
C SER A 70 -23.82 -21.07 25.18
N HIS A 71 -24.31 -20.53 26.29
CA HIS A 71 -25.51 -19.74 26.44
C HIS A 71 -25.55 -18.45 25.61
N VAL A 72 -26.69 -18.25 24.94
CA VAL A 72 -27.10 -16.96 24.36
C VAL A 72 -27.80 -16.14 25.45
N MET A 73 -27.25 -14.96 25.76
CA MET A 73 -27.96 -13.85 26.40
C MET A 73 -28.02 -12.69 25.40
N PRO A 74 -29.16 -11.98 25.28
CA PRO A 74 -29.38 -11.00 24.23
C PRO A 74 -28.58 -9.73 24.51
N THR A 75 -27.79 -9.29 23.53
CA THR A 75 -26.98 -8.08 23.62
C THR A 75 -27.86 -6.82 23.61
N LEU A 76 -27.74 -6.02 24.66
CA LEU A 76 -28.16 -4.61 24.67
C LEU A 76 -27.33 -3.86 23.63
N LYS A 77 -27.98 -3.33 22.59
CA LYS A 77 -27.39 -2.49 21.54
C LYS A 77 -26.48 -1.39 22.14
N PRO A 78 -25.16 -1.42 21.93
CA PRO A 78 -24.29 -0.30 22.25
C PRO A 78 -24.32 0.74 21.13
N ARG A 79 -24.26 2.02 21.49
CA ARG A 79 -24.17 3.15 20.57
C ARG A 79 -22.70 3.35 20.16
N ALA A 80 -22.46 3.38 18.85
CA ALA A 80 -21.16 3.21 18.19
C ALA A 80 -20.13 4.35 18.39
N PRO A 81 -18.84 4.02 18.57
CA PRO A 81 -17.72 4.76 17.97
C PRO A 81 -17.52 4.27 16.53
N VAL A 82 -17.52 5.17 15.53
CA VAL A 82 -17.54 4.88 14.08
C VAL A 82 -16.62 3.71 13.69
N PRO A 83 -17.17 2.49 13.49
CA PRO A 83 -16.42 1.32 13.07
C PRO A 83 -16.02 1.45 11.59
N MET A 84 -15.04 0.69 11.11
CA MET A 84 -14.78 0.60 9.66
C MET A 84 -16.00 0.07 8.87
N GLU A 85 -16.98 -0.51 9.55
CA GLU A 85 -18.31 -0.88 9.04
C GLU A 85 -19.23 0.32 8.80
N ASP A 86 -18.98 1.47 9.43
CA ASP A 86 -19.67 2.73 9.08
C ASP A 86 -18.97 3.39 7.88
N VAL A 87 -17.64 3.35 7.81
CA VAL A 87 -16.86 3.98 6.72
C VAL A 87 -16.92 3.18 5.41
N LEU A 88 -16.99 1.85 5.48
CA LEU A 88 -17.04 0.98 4.29
C LEU A 88 -18.28 1.25 3.42
N PRO A 89 -19.51 1.37 3.96
CA PRO A 89 -20.68 1.84 3.22
C PRO A 89 -20.45 3.20 2.58
N TRP A 90 -19.79 4.15 3.26
CA TRP A 90 -19.46 5.45 2.67
C TRP A 90 -18.41 5.36 1.56
N LEU A 91 -17.42 4.47 1.68
CA LEU A 91 -16.43 4.20 0.62
C LEU A 91 -17.04 3.47 -0.56
N VAL A 92 -17.91 2.49 -0.30
CA VAL A 92 -18.67 1.78 -1.33
C VAL A 92 -19.67 2.73 -1.98
N ALA A 93 -20.35 3.59 -1.22
CA ALA A 93 -21.24 4.62 -1.75
C ALA A 93 -20.46 5.64 -2.58
N ALA A 94 -19.30 6.12 -2.11
CA ALA A 94 -18.43 7.01 -2.89
C ALA A 94 -17.92 6.31 -4.17
N TRP A 95 -17.60 5.02 -4.10
CA TRP A 95 -17.25 4.21 -5.26
C TRP A 95 -18.43 4.05 -6.22
N ILE A 96 -19.63 3.71 -5.72
CA ILE A 96 -20.87 3.61 -6.51
C ILE A 96 -21.18 4.95 -7.17
N VAL A 97 -21.06 6.07 -6.46
CA VAL A 97 -21.25 7.42 -7.02
C VAL A 97 -20.21 7.68 -8.12
N GLY A 98 -18.95 7.33 -7.89
CA GLY A 98 -17.89 7.45 -8.92
C GLY A 98 -18.18 6.60 -10.16
N VAL A 99 -18.55 5.33 -9.97
CA VAL A 99 -18.94 4.41 -11.04
C VAL A 99 -20.19 4.90 -11.75
N ALA A 100 -21.21 5.39 -11.02
CA ALA A 100 -22.44 5.92 -11.57
C ALA A 100 -22.16 7.18 -12.39
N ALA A 101 -21.34 8.12 -11.89
CA ALA A 101 -20.93 9.31 -12.62
C ALA A 101 -20.17 8.96 -13.91
N MET A 102 -19.22 8.02 -13.84
CA MET A 102 -18.49 7.54 -15.02
C MET A 102 -19.39 6.77 -15.99
N SER A 103 -20.35 5.99 -15.48
CA SER A 103 -21.33 5.24 -16.28
C SER A 103 -22.32 6.18 -16.96
N CYS A 104 -22.79 7.23 -16.26
CA CYS A 104 -23.62 8.29 -16.83
C CYS A 104 -22.85 9.05 -17.91
N ARG A 105 -21.57 9.37 -17.68
CA ARG A 105 -20.70 9.98 -18.71
C ARG A 105 -20.54 9.05 -19.93
N LEU A 106 -20.32 7.76 -19.72
CA LEU A 106 -20.21 6.76 -20.78
C LEU A 106 -21.54 6.62 -21.55
N ALA A 107 -22.66 6.52 -20.83
CA ALA A 107 -24.00 6.44 -21.41
C ALA A 107 -24.37 7.71 -22.18
N ALA A 108 -24.07 8.90 -21.64
CA ALA A 108 -24.22 10.17 -22.33
C ALA A 108 -23.38 10.20 -23.61
N GLY A 109 -22.13 9.72 -23.56
CA GLY A 109 -21.28 9.54 -24.74
C GLY A 109 -21.91 8.60 -25.77
N LEU A 110 -22.40 7.42 -25.36
CA LEU A 110 -23.05 6.46 -26.24
C LEU A 110 -24.37 6.99 -26.84
N LEU A 111 -25.15 7.73 -26.06
CA LEU A 111 -26.38 8.38 -26.49
C LEU A 111 -26.10 9.54 -27.46
N TRP A 112 -25.07 10.33 -27.18
CA TRP A 112 -24.58 11.38 -28.07
C TRP A 112 -24.16 10.78 -29.41
N VAL A 113 -23.36 9.70 -29.40
CA VAL A 113 -22.96 8.96 -30.60
C VAL A 113 -24.18 8.40 -31.36
N ARG A 114 -25.15 7.80 -30.66
CA ARG A 114 -26.39 7.27 -31.28
C ARG A 114 -27.22 8.37 -31.94
N ARG A 115 -27.37 9.52 -31.27
CA ARG A 115 -28.15 10.66 -31.78
C ARG A 115 -27.47 11.29 -33.00
N ILE A 116 -26.15 11.40 -32.97
CA ILE A 116 -25.33 11.94 -34.06
C ILE A 116 -25.40 11.08 -35.31
N GLY A 117 -25.38 9.75 -35.14
CA GLY A 117 -25.37 8.79 -36.24
C GLY A 117 -26.56 8.91 -37.19
N HIS A 118 -27.65 9.58 -36.81
CA HIS A 118 -28.83 9.82 -37.65
C HIS A 118 -29.00 11.27 -38.12
N THR A 119 -28.23 12.20 -37.57
CA THR A 119 -28.44 13.65 -37.78
C THR A 119 -27.60 14.20 -38.95
N PHE A 120 -26.53 13.50 -39.33
CA PHE A 120 -25.59 13.97 -40.33
C PHE A 120 -26.02 13.62 -41.77
N PRO A 121 -25.85 14.56 -42.72
CA PRO A 121 -26.19 14.34 -44.12
C PRO A 121 -25.33 13.23 -44.73
N ASP A 122 -25.92 12.52 -45.70
CA ASP A 122 -25.22 11.51 -46.47
C ASP A 122 -24.09 12.12 -47.31
N TRP A 123 -23.14 11.30 -47.71
CA TRP A 123 -22.00 11.74 -48.50
C TRP A 123 -22.47 12.24 -49.89
N PRO A 124 -21.99 13.41 -50.35
CA PRO A 124 -22.58 14.11 -51.50
C PRO A 124 -22.35 13.43 -52.87
N ASP A 125 -21.43 12.45 -52.99
CA ASP A 125 -21.10 11.77 -54.26
C ASP A 125 -20.97 10.24 -54.09
N THR A 126 -21.62 9.45 -54.96
CA THR A 126 -21.52 7.98 -54.96
C THR A 126 -20.08 7.49 -55.09
N ARG A 127 -19.21 8.22 -55.81
CA ARG A 127 -17.80 7.86 -55.98
C ARG A 127 -17.02 7.76 -54.66
N GLY A 128 -17.35 8.58 -53.66
CA GLY A 128 -16.69 8.52 -52.36
C GLY A 128 -17.05 7.25 -51.59
N GLN A 129 -18.31 6.84 -51.66
CA GLN A 129 -18.80 5.59 -51.08
C GLN A 129 -18.24 4.37 -51.82
N ASP A 130 -18.06 4.44 -53.14
CA ASP A 130 -17.43 3.39 -53.94
C ASP A 130 -15.96 3.19 -53.57
N ARG A 131 -15.20 4.27 -53.35
CA ARG A 131 -13.79 4.20 -52.91
C ARG A 131 -13.64 3.51 -51.57
N VAL A 132 -14.52 3.81 -50.60
CA VAL A 132 -14.51 3.11 -49.32
C VAL A 132 -14.97 1.68 -49.44
N SER A 133 -15.96 1.39 -50.29
CA SER A 133 -16.39 0.02 -50.54
C SER A 133 -15.25 -0.83 -51.15
N ALA A 134 -14.43 -0.24 -52.04
CA ALA A 134 -13.23 -0.86 -52.57
C ALA A 134 -12.15 -1.10 -51.49
N LEU A 135 -11.92 -0.14 -50.59
CA LEU A 135 -10.99 -0.30 -49.46
C LEU A 135 -11.47 -1.38 -48.47
N VAL A 136 -12.77 -1.41 -48.17
CA VAL A 136 -13.42 -2.42 -47.31
C VAL A 136 -13.25 -3.82 -47.91
N ALA A 137 -13.48 -3.97 -49.22
CA ALA A 137 -13.25 -5.22 -49.95
C ALA A 137 -11.79 -5.66 -49.90
N ARG A 138 -10.84 -4.76 -50.19
CA ARG A 138 -9.39 -5.02 -50.08
C ARG A 138 -8.95 -5.40 -48.67
N CYS A 139 -9.62 -4.86 -47.66
CA CYS A 139 -9.34 -5.13 -46.26
C CYS A 139 -9.90 -6.49 -45.78
N GLY A 140 -10.77 -7.13 -46.59
CA GLY A 140 -11.40 -8.42 -46.29
C GLY A 140 -12.60 -8.32 -45.35
N LEU A 141 -13.28 -7.17 -45.32
CA LEU A 141 -14.44 -6.96 -44.45
C LEU A 141 -15.74 -7.38 -45.15
N SER A 142 -16.50 -8.25 -44.49
CA SER A 142 -17.80 -8.72 -44.98
C SER A 142 -18.96 -7.74 -44.75
N ARG A 143 -18.71 -6.66 -44.00
CA ARG A 143 -19.74 -5.69 -43.58
C ARG A 143 -19.60 -4.39 -44.36
N PRO A 144 -20.70 -3.80 -44.86
CA PRO A 144 -20.66 -2.50 -45.51
C PRO A 144 -20.34 -1.40 -44.48
N VAL A 145 -19.49 -0.46 -44.87
CA VAL A 145 -19.14 0.73 -44.08
C VAL A 145 -19.81 1.94 -44.71
N THR A 146 -20.65 2.65 -43.94
CA THR A 146 -21.32 3.86 -44.41
C THR A 146 -20.43 5.07 -44.17
N LEU A 147 -20.45 6.03 -45.09
CA LEU A 147 -19.66 7.24 -44.99
C LEU A 147 -20.57 8.49 -44.96
N ARG A 148 -20.28 9.41 -44.03
CA ARG A 148 -21.09 10.64 -43.84
C ARG A 148 -20.24 11.86 -43.52
N LEU A 149 -20.81 13.03 -43.78
CA LEU A 149 -20.16 14.31 -43.52
C LEU A 149 -20.57 14.95 -42.22
N THR A 150 -19.61 15.61 -41.58
CA THR A 150 -19.84 16.42 -40.39
C THR A 150 -19.16 17.77 -40.51
N THR A 151 -19.79 18.79 -39.98
CA THR A 151 -19.28 20.18 -39.89
C THR A 151 -18.72 20.50 -38.51
N HIS A 152 -18.97 19.64 -37.51
CA HIS A 152 -18.67 19.92 -36.10
C HIS A 152 -17.46 19.16 -35.55
N LEU A 153 -16.89 18.23 -36.32
CA LEU A 153 -15.69 17.48 -35.90
C LEU A 153 -14.44 18.01 -36.61
N SER A 154 -13.31 18.01 -35.90
CA SER A 154 -11.99 18.40 -36.41
C SER A 154 -11.16 17.21 -36.94
N SER A 155 -11.59 15.98 -36.67
CA SER A 155 -10.96 14.75 -37.14
C SER A 155 -11.99 13.74 -37.61
N PRO A 156 -11.62 12.79 -38.49
CA PRO A 156 -12.46 11.64 -38.79
C PRO A 156 -12.79 10.86 -37.52
N LEU A 157 -13.97 10.25 -37.50
CA LEU A 157 -14.44 9.44 -36.37
C LEU A 157 -15.18 8.22 -36.87
N THR A 158 -14.76 7.05 -36.39
CA THR A 158 -15.43 5.76 -36.60
C THR A 158 -16.43 5.46 -35.48
N ILE A 159 -17.65 5.08 -35.86
CA ILE A 159 -18.76 4.82 -34.96
C ILE A 159 -19.39 3.45 -35.26
N GLY A 160 -19.63 2.68 -34.19
CA GLY A 160 -20.48 1.48 -34.24
C GLY A 160 -19.75 0.20 -34.67
N TRP A 161 -20.30 -0.94 -34.24
CA TRP A 161 -19.72 -2.28 -34.51
C TRP A 161 -20.59 -3.16 -35.43
N TRP A 162 -21.92 -3.06 -35.34
CA TRP A 162 -22.85 -3.76 -36.24
C TRP A 162 -23.01 -3.08 -37.59
N ARG A 163 -23.08 -1.74 -37.58
CA ARG A 163 -23.19 -0.89 -38.78
C ARG A 163 -22.13 0.20 -38.67
N PRO A 164 -20.88 -0.08 -39.08
CA PRO A 164 -19.79 0.88 -38.95
C PRO A 164 -20.02 2.10 -39.83
N LEU A 165 -19.92 3.28 -39.22
CA LEU A 165 -20.08 4.59 -39.83
C LEU A 165 -18.77 5.37 -39.69
N VAL A 166 -18.25 5.90 -40.80
CA VAL A 166 -17.10 6.82 -40.79
C VAL A 166 -17.64 8.23 -41.02
N LEU A 167 -17.50 9.08 -40.00
CA LEU A 167 -17.76 10.51 -40.10
C LEU A 167 -16.49 11.23 -40.53
N VAL A 168 -16.58 12.03 -41.58
CA VAL A 168 -15.45 12.80 -42.10
C VAL A 168 -15.79 14.29 -42.03
N PRO A 169 -14.90 15.14 -41.48
CA PRO A 169 -15.08 16.58 -41.52
C PRO A 169 -15.16 17.12 -42.95
N ALA A 170 -16.16 17.96 -43.24
CA ALA A 170 -16.30 18.62 -44.55
C ALA A 170 -15.07 19.48 -44.93
N ALA A 171 -14.32 19.95 -43.92
CA ALA A 171 -13.04 20.65 -44.13
C ALA A 171 -11.97 19.76 -44.78
N LEU A 172 -11.94 18.45 -44.49
CA LEU A 172 -10.97 17.54 -45.09
C LEU A 172 -11.28 17.29 -46.57
N LEU A 173 -12.56 17.24 -46.94
CA LEU A 173 -12.97 17.10 -48.33
C LEU A 173 -12.47 18.23 -49.23
N THR A 174 -12.41 19.46 -48.70
CA THR A 174 -12.04 20.65 -49.47
C THR A 174 -10.55 20.96 -49.42
N ARG A 175 -9.85 20.56 -48.35
CA ARG A 175 -8.47 20.96 -48.09
C ARG A 175 -7.44 19.83 -48.21
N MET A 176 -7.85 18.58 -48.26
CA MET A 176 -6.94 17.43 -48.35
C MET A 176 -6.96 16.81 -49.76
N PRO A 177 -5.79 16.55 -50.38
CA PRO A 177 -5.71 15.83 -51.65
C PRO A 177 -6.45 14.47 -51.62
N PRO A 178 -7.08 14.04 -52.72
CA PRO A 178 -7.92 12.84 -52.74
C PRO A 178 -7.19 11.53 -52.42
N ASP A 179 -5.88 11.47 -52.67
CA ASP A 179 -5.02 10.31 -52.37
C ASP A 179 -4.60 10.29 -50.89
N LEU A 180 -4.34 11.45 -50.27
CA LEU A 180 -4.11 11.56 -48.84
C LEU A 180 -5.38 11.25 -48.04
N LEU A 181 -6.54 11.72 -48.51
CA LEU A 181 -7.83 11.39 -47.89
C LEU A 181 -8.10 9.87 -47.92
N GLU A 182 -7.73 9.18 -49.00
CA GLU A 182 -7.82 7.71 -49.09
C GLU A 182 -6.95 7.02 -48.02
N ALA A 183 -5.75 7.54 -47.75
CA ALA A 183 -4.88 7.01 -46.70
C ALA A 183 -5.47 7.20 -45.29
N VAL A 184 -6.14 8.35 -45.04
CA VAL A 184 -6.87 8.59 -43.79
C VAL A 184 -8.05 7.62 -43.65
N LEU A 185 -8.82 7.41 -44.72
CA LEU A 185 -9.94 6.46 -44.71
C LEU A 185 -9.46 5.02 -44.50
N ALA A 186 -8.32 4.64 -45.07
CA ALA A 186 -7.69 3.35 -44.83
C ALA A 186 -7.33 3.16 -43.33
N HIS A 187 -6.88 4.21 -42.65
CA HIS A 187 -6.65 4.22 -41.20
C HIS A 187 -7.93 3.99 -40.40
N GLU A 188 -9.00 4.68 -40.74
CA GLU A 188 -10.31 4.49 -40.09
C GLU A 188 -10.88 3.08 -40.31
N ILE A 189 -10.72 2.53 -41.52
CA ILE A 189 -11.13 1.16 -41.83
C ILE A 189 -10.31 0.13 -41.04
N ALA A 190 -9.03 0.41 -40.76
CA ALA A 190 -8.20 -0.45 -39.91
C ALA A 190 -8.77 -0.57 -38.48
N HIS A 191 -9.29 0.53 -37.92
CA HIS A 191 -9.97 0.51 -36.62
C HIS A 191 -11.26 -0.33 -36.65
N ILE A 192 -12.03 -0.25 -37.74
CA ILE A 192 -13.23 -1.07 -37.94
C ILE A 192 -12.87 -2.56 -37.99
N LYS A 193 -11.86 -2.93 -38.77
CA LYS A 193 -11.40 -4.33 -38.91
C LYS A 193 -10.97 -4.95 -37.60
N ARG A 194 -10.33 -4.17 -36.74
CA ARG A 194 -9.89 -4.62 -35.41
C ARG A 194 -10.98 -4.60 -34.35
N ALA A 195 -12.18 -4.12 -34.70
CA ALA A 195 -13.26 -3.88 -33.76
C ALA A 195 -12.81 -3.01 -32.56
N ASP A 196 -11.98 -1.99 -32.82
CA ASP A 196 -11.38 -1.15 -31.78
C ASP A 196 -12.44 -0.44 -30.92
N TYR A 197 -13.65 -0.27 -31.44
CA TYR A 197 -14.83 0.17 -30.70
C TYR A 197 -15.15 -0.73 -29.48
N LEU A 198 -15.08 -2.06 -29.62
CA LEU A 198 -15.35 -2.99 -28.52
C LEU A 198 -14.29 -2.90 -27.43
N VAL A 199 -13.02 -2.78 -27.84
CA VAL A 199 -11.90 -2.62 -26.90
C VAL A 199 -11.99 -1.27 -26.19
N ASN A 200 -12.42 -0.20 -26.88
CA ASN A 200 -12.71 1.10 -26.26
C ASN A 200 -13.84 1.01 -25.24
N LEU A 201 -14.91 0.29 -25.57
CA LEU A 201 -16.03 0.09 -24.64
C LEU A 201 -15.57 -0.66 -23.41
N LEU A 202 -14.83 -1.76 -23.58
CA LEU A 202 -14.27 -2.53 -22.47
C LEU A 202 -13.30 -1.70 -21.62
N GLN A 203 -12.38 -0.94 -22.25
CA GLN A 203 -11.51 0.00 -21.55
C GLN A 203 -12.31 1.03 -20.75
N SER A 204 -13.37 1.58 -21.32
CA SER A 204 -14.22 2.57 -20.64
C SER A 204 -14.94 1.98 -19.44
N VAL A 205 -15.39 0.72 -19.53
CA VAL A 205 -15.99 -0.02 -18.41
C VAL A 205 -14.96 -0.28 -17.31
N ILE A 206 -13.76 -0.75 -17.67
CA ILE A 206 -12.68 -1.01 -16.70
C ILE A 206 -12.20 0.29 -16.05
N GLU A 207 -12.02 1.36 -16.82
CA GLU A 207 -11.70 2.71 -16.32
C GLU A 207 -12.82 3.25 -15.41
N ALA A 208 -14.10 2.96 -15.70
CA ALA A 208 -15.21 3.35 -14.83
C ALA A 208 -15.21 2.57 -13.51
N MET A 209 -14.97 1.26 -13.54
CA MET A 209 -14.94 0.41 -12.34
C MET A 209 -13.70 0.67 -11.46
N LEU A 210 -12.56 0.95 -12.08
CA LEU A 210 -11.25 1.13 -11.45
C LEU A 210 -10.73 2.57 -11.62
N PHE A 211 -11.63 3.57 -11.62
CA PHE A 211 -11.31 4.97 -11.89
C PHE A 211 -10.26 5.57 -10.93
N TYR A 212 -10.12 4.98 -9.73
CA TYR A 212 -9.17 5.40 -8.70
C TYR A 212 -7.77 4.77 -8.89
N HIS A 213 -7.58 3.86 -9.86
CA HIS A 213 -6.35 3.08 -9.99
C HIS A 213 -5.38 3.67 -11.02
N PRO A 214 -4.21 4.23 -10.62
CA PRO A 214 -3.30 4.90 -11.54
C PRO A 214 -2.69 3.96 -12.60
N ALA A 215 -2.44 2.69 -12.27
CA ALA A 215 -1.92 1.73 -13.25
C ALA A 215 -2.93 1.44 -14.38
N VAL A 216 -4.25 1.47 -14.11
CA VAL A 216 -5.29 1.27 -15.13
C VAL A 216 -5.27 2.46 -16.10
N TRP A 217 -5.19 3.69 -15.59
CA TRP A 217 -5.04 4.88 -16.44
C TRP A 217 -3.79 4.83 -17.32
N TRP A 218 -2.67 4.37 -16.75
CA TRP A 218 -1.43 4.20 -17.50
C TRP A 218 -1.54 3.11 -18.57
N LEU A 219 -2.07 1.92 -18.23
CA LEU A 219 -2.28 0.81 -19.17
C LEU A 219 -3.20 1.24 -20.31
N SER A 220 -4.36 1.83 -20.01
CA SER A 220 -5.28 2.33 -21.03
C SER A 220 -4.66 3.40 -21.92
N ARG A 221 -3.81 4.28 -21.37
CA ARG A 221 -3.05 5.24 -22.18
C ARG A 221 -2.08 4.53 -23.14
N GLN A 222 -1.37 3.51 -22.68
CA GLN A 222 -0.47 2.73 -23.55
C GLN A 222 -1.24 1.94 -24.63
N ILE A 223 -2.39 1.37 -24.29
CA ILE A 223 -3.26 0.67 -25.26
C ILE A 223 -3.68 1.62 -26.37
N ARG A 224 -4.09 2.84 -26.03
CA ARG A 224 -4.43 3.87 -27.02
C ARG A 224 -3.26 4.18 -27.95
N ILE A 225 -2.05 4.33 -27.43
CA ILE A 225 -0.85 4.62 -28.25
C ILE A 225 -0.51 3.46 -29.20
N GLU A 226 -0.47 2.23 -28.69
CA GLU A 226 -0.13 1.06 -29.51
C GLU A 226 -1.26 0.73 -30.50
N ARG A 227 -2.51 1.04 -30.18
CA ARG A 227 -3.64 0.88 -31.09
C ARG A 227 -3.46 1.70 -32.35
N GLU A 228 -3.08 2.97 -32.22
CA GLU A 228 -2.82 3.84 -33.38
C GLU A 228 -1.67 3.28 -34.23
N CYS A 229 -0.60 2.78 -33.60
CA CYS A 229 0.52 2.15 -34.32
C CYS A 229 0.10 0.91 -35.12
N VAL A 230 -0.80 0.08 -34.56
CA VAL A 230 -1.32 -1.10 -35.26
C VAL A 230 -2.23 -0.69 -36.42
N ALA A 231 -3.08 0.32 -36.22
CA ALA A 231 -3.93 0.85 -37.27
C ALA A 231 -3.11 1.42 -38.43
N ASP A 232 -2.05 2.18 -38.12
CA ASP A 232 -1.10 2.71 -39.11
C ASP A 232 -0.49 1.59 -39.96
N GLN A 233 -0.07 0.49 -39.32
CA GLN A 233 0.55 -0.63 -40.03
C GLN A 233 -0.42 -1.35 -40.97
N ILE A 234 -1.68 -1.53 -40.54
CA ILE A 234 -2.73 -2.11 -41.38
C ILE A 234 -3.06 -1.17 -42.55
N ALA A 235 -3.21 0.13 -42.29
CA ALA A 235 -3.50 1.13 -43.31
C ALA A 235 -2.38 1.24 -44.34
N ALA A 236 -1.12 1.30 -43.90
CA ALA A 236 0.04 1.32 -44.78
C ALA A 236 0.12 0.09 -45.69
N THR A 237 -0.23 -1.09 -45.15
CA THR A 237 -0.32 -2.34 -45.92
C THR A 237 -1.48 -2.29 -46.92
N LEU A 238 -2.63 -1.77 -46.49
CA LEU A 238 -3.83 -1.67 -47.32
C LEU A 238 -3.60 -0.79 -48.55
N ILE A 239 -2.96 0.38 -48.36
CA ILE A 239 -2.66 1.32 -49.46
C ILE A 239 -1.34 1.05 -50.18
N GLN A 240 -0.54 0.09 -49.68
CA GLN A 240 0.81 -0.26 -50.17
C GLN A 240 1.78 0.93 -50.27
N ASN A 241 1.59 1.96 -49.44
CA ASN A 241 2.39 3.18 -49.47
C ASN A 241 2.43 3.86 -48.10
N SER A 242 3.44 3.53 -47.28
CA SER A 242 3.60 4.09 -45.93
C SER A 242 3.91 5.58 -45.93
N GLY A 243 4.61 6.09 -46.95
CA GLY A 243 4.94 7.51 -47.09
C GLY A 243 3.69 8.37 -47.29
N ARG A 244 2.74 7.91 -48.12
CA ARG A 244 1.45 8.56 -48.31
C ARG A 244 0.66 8.65 -47.00
N LEU A 245 0.68 7.60 -46.18
CA LEU A 245 0.05 7.64 -44.86
C LEU A 245 0.72 8.63 -43.92
N ALA A 246 2.05 8.69 -43.90
CA ALA A 246 2.79 9.65 -43.08
C ALA A 246 2.43 11.10 -43.42
N LEU A 247 2.40 11.44 -44.71
CA LEU A 247 1.98 12.76 -45.21
C LEU A 247 0.51 13.07 -44.85
N ALA A 248 -0.37 12.08 -44.99
CA ALA A 248 -1.77 12.23 -44.63
C ALA A 248 -1.95 12.55 -43.13
N LEU A 249 -1.22 11.85 -42.25
CA LEU A 249 -1.25 12.09 -40.80
C LEU A 249 -0.68 13.46 -40.41
N GLU A 250 0.39 13.91 -41.07
CA GLU A 250 0.95 15.25 -40.89
C GLU A 250 -0.04 16.34 -41.27
N GLN A 251 -0.66 16.23 -42.45
CA GLN A 251 -1.68 17.17 -42.92
C GLN A 251 -2.87 17.22 -41.95
N LEU A 252 -3.33 16.06 -41.47
CA LEU A 252 -4.41 15.98 -40.49
C LEU A 252 -4.06 16.70 -39.18
N ASN A 253 -2.81 16.60 -38.71
CA ASN A 253 -2.34 17.33 -37.54
C ASN A 253 -2.27 18.85 -37.75
N ILE A 254 -1.86 19.30 -38.95
CA ILE A 254 -1.87 20.72 -39.31
C ILE A 254 -3.31 21.27 -39.24
N PHE A 255 -4.29 20.55 -39.80
CA PHE A 255 -5.71 20.93 -39.73
C PHE A 255 -6.25 21.00 -38.30
N GLN A 256 -5.81 20.10 -37.40
CA GLN A 256 -6.23 20.13 -36.00
C GLN A 256 -5.61 21.30 -35.22
N SER A 257 -4.36 21.67 -35.55
CA SER A 257 -3.63 22.74 -34.85
C SER A 257 -4.24 24.12 -35.10
N THR A 258 -4.94 24.31 -36.22
CA THR A 258 -5.61 25.58 -36.58
C THR A 258 -6.97 25.81 -35.92
N HIS A 259 -7.51 24.85 -35.15
CA HIS A 259 -8.90 24.90 -34.61
C HIS A 259 -9.03 24.88 -33.06
N VAL A 260 -7.93 24.96 -32.29
CA VAL A 260 -8.00 24.92 -30.81
C VAL A 260 -8.03 26.33 -30.22
N GLU A 261 -9.24 26.89 -30.03
CA GLU A 261 -9.43 28.19 -29.37
C GLU A 261 -10.00 28.10 -27.94
N TYR A 262 -10.43 26.93 -27.43
CA TYR A 262 -10.91 26.81 -26.04
C TYR A 262 -10.66 25.43 -25.42
N ALA A 263 -9.74 25.33 -24.44
CA ALA A 263 -9.90 24.59 -23.17
C ALA A 263 -8.66 24.70 -22.25
N PRO A 264 -8.84 24.71 -20.91
CA PRO A 264 -7.91 25.28 -19.94
C PRO A 264 -6.97 24.25 -19.27
N VAL A 265 -5.88 24.76 -18.68
CA VAL A 265 -5.12 24.22 -17.53
C VAL A 265 -4.98 22.69 -17.46
N ALA A 266 -4.38 22.09 -18.47
CA ALA A 266 -3.63 20.83 -18.36
C ALA A 266 -2.78 20.66 -19.63
N GLN A 267 -1.54 21.15 -19.60
CA GLN A 267 -0.57 20.84 -20.64
C GLN A 267 -0.34 19.32 -20.65
N SER A 268 -0.83 18.65 -21.69
CA SER A 268 -0.55 17.23 -21.93
C SER A 268 0.31 17.10 -23.19
N ALA A 269 1.37 16.32 -23.05
CA ALA A 269 2.36 15.92 -24.05
C ALA A 269 1.73 15.17 -25.26
N LYS A 270 0.86 15.83 -26.04
CA LYS A 270 0.20 15.26 -27.22
C LYS A 270 1.14 15.15 -28.43
N GLY A 271 2.15 16.02 -28.54
CA GLY A 271 3.03 16.09 -29.72
C GLY A 271 4.00 14.91 -29.90
N GLY A 272 4.46 14.27 -28.81
CA GLY A 272 5.51 13.24 -28.89
C GLY A 272 5.09 11.92 -29.55
N HIS A 273 3.80 11.57 -29.50
CA HIS A 273 3.31 10.29 -30.00
C HIS A 273 3.08 10.29 -31.53
N LEU A 274 2.68 11.43 -32.12
CA LEU A 274 2.49 11.56 -33.56
C LEU A 274 3.82 11.49 -34.32
N LEU A 275 4.83 12.22 -33.85
CA LEU A 275 6.16 12.19 -34.46
C LEU A 275 6.78 10.78 -34.44
N GLY A 276 6.52 10.02 -33.36
CA GLY A 276 6.91 8.61 -33.27
C GLY A 276 6.23 7.72 -34.32
N ARG A 277 4.96 7.97 -34.64
CA ARG A 277 4.22 7.25 -35.70
C ARG A 277 4.75 7.59 -37.08
N ILE A 278 4.89 8.88 -37.40
CA ILE A 278 5.44 9.36 -38.67
C ILE A 278 6.85 8.78 -38.91
N ARG A 279 7.73 8.84 -37.90
CA ARG A 279 9.08 8.27 -37.98
C ARG A 279 9.05 6.76 -38.30
N ARG A 280 8.15 5.99 -37.67
CA ARG A 280 8.00 4.54 -37.94
C ARG A 280 7.48 4.24 -39.36
N LEU A 281 6.64 5.10 -39.91
CA LEU A 281 6.15 4.96 -41.29
C LEU A 281 7.22 5.29 -42.34
N CYS A 282 8.08 6.28 -42.05
CA CYS A 282 9.21 6.65 -42.89
C CYS A 282 10.40 5.67 -42.79
N GLN A 283 10.56 5.01 -41.63
CA GLN A 283 11.61 4.03 -41.37
C GLN A 283 10.99 2.71 -40.89
N PRO A 284 10.44 1.89 -41.80
CA PRO A 284 9.87 0.60 -41.43
C PRO A 284 10.98 -0.29 -40.87
N VAL A 285 10.91 -0.60 -39.57
CA VAL A 285 11.78 -1.60 -38.96
C VAL A 285 11.37 -2.97 -39.53
N PRO A 286 12.28 -3.73 -40.16
CA PRO A 286 11.91 -5.00 -40.77
C PRO A 286 11.38 -5.97 -39.69
N PRO A 287 10.29 -6.70 -39.98
CA PRO A 287 9.77 -7.70 -39.05
C PRO A 287 10.82 -8.79 -38.85
N SER A 288 11.28 -8.96 -37.61
CA SER A 288 12.21 -10.07 -37.28
C SER A 288 11.50 -11.41 -37.47
N ALA A 289 12.03 -12.26 -38.36
CA ALA A 289 11.39 -13.47 -38.88
C ALA A 289 10.98 -14.55 -37.85
N ASN A 290 11.47 -14.50 -36.60
CA ASN A 290 11.29 -15.58 -35.61
C ASN A 290 10.29 -15.30 -34.46
N ARG A 291 9.47 -14.24 -34.50
CA ARG A 291 8.79 -13.73 -33.29
C ARG A 291 7.28 -13.96 -33.15
N ALA A 292 6.62 -14.69 -34.06
CA ALA A 292 5.22 -15.09 -33.85
C ALA A 292 5.07 -16.18 -32.77
N ALA A 293 6.10 -17.03 -32.58
CA ALA A 293 6.08 -18.13 -31.61
C ALA A 293 6.32 -17.70 -30.14
N HIS A 294 6.95 -16.55 -29.91
CA HIS A 294 7.26 -16.09 -28.54
C HIS A 294 6.13 -15.29 -27.89
N VAL A 295 5.11 -14.87 -28.64
CA VAL A 295 3.97 -14.08 -28.10
C VAL A 295 3.09 -14.91 -27.16
N PRO A 296 2.60 -16.12 -27.55
CA PRO A 296 1.91 -16.98 -26.60
C PRO A 296 2.83 -17.43 -25.48
N ALA A 297 4.13 -17.67 -25.72
CA ALA A 297 5.06 -18.07 -24.67
C ALA A 297 5.32 -16.98 -23.62
N VAL A 298 5.41 -15.70 -24.03
CA VAL A 298 5.58 -14.57 -23.10
C VAL A 298 4.26 -14.21 -22.41
N ALA A 299 3.12 -14.28 -23.10
CA ALA A 299 1.81 -14.07 -22.48
C ALA A 299 1.46 -15.21 -21.51
N PHE A 300 1.72 -16.46 -21.90
CA PHE A 300 1.54 -17.64 -21.04
C PHE A 300 2.56 -17.66 -19.91
N GLY A 301 3.82 -17.27 -20.18
CA GLY A 301 4.84 -17.07 -19.15
C GLY A 301 4.48 -15.95 -18.18
N PHE A 302 3.83 -14.88 -18.63
CA PHE A 302 3.35 -13.78 -17.78
C PHE A 302 2.11 -14.16 -16.97
N VAL A 303 1.15 -14.86 -17.59
CA VAL A 303 -0.02 -15.41 -16.88
C VAL A 303 0.43 -16.48 -15.89
N ALA A 304 1.35 -17.36 -16.27
CA ALA A 304 1.96 -18.35 -15.38
C ALA A 304 2.77 -17.68 -14.28
N LEU A 305 3.51 -16.61 -14.56
CA LEU A 305 4.22 -15.83 -13.54
C LEU A 305 3.26 -15.11 -12.59
N CYS A 306 2.14 -14.59 -13.08
CA CYS A 306 1.11 -13.98 -12.22
C CYS A 306 0.37 -15.04 -11.40
N ALA A 307 0.13 -16.23 -11.98
CA ALA A 307 -0.50 -17.36 -11.30
C ALA A 307 0.45 -18.02 -10.29
N THR A 308 1.74 -18.16 -10.61
CA THR A 308 2.76 -18.63 -9.66
C THR A 308 3.08 -17.57 -8.64
N ALA A 309 3.11 -16.28 -8.98
CA ALA A 309 3.19 -15.21 -8.00
C ALA A 309 1.96 -15.19 -7.10
N GLN A 310 0.75 -15.55 -7.55
CA GLN A 310 -0.41 -15.77 -6.68
C GLN A 310 -0.32 -17.05 -5.84
N ALA A 311 0.31 -18.11 -6.35
CA ALA A 311 0.49 -19.37 -5.63
C ALA A 311 1.68 -19.35 -4.65
N LEU A 312 2.71 -18.54 -4.94
CA LEU A 312 3.90 -18.27 -4.13
C LEU A 312 3.71 -17.05 -3.22
N TRP A 313 2.78 -16.15 -3.55
CA TRP A 313 2.15 -15.31 -2.55
C TRP A 313 1.52 -16.29 -1.57
N PRO A 314 1.91 -16.29 -0.29
CA PRO A 314 1.35 -17.21 0.66
C PRO A 314 -0.12 -16.83 0.85
N GLY A 315 -0.97 -17.35 -0.03
CA GLY A 315 -2.39 -17.50 0.20
C GLY A 315 -2.49 -18.40 1.40
N SER A 316 -2.66 -17.77 2.57
CA SER A 316 -3.13 -18.36 3.82
C SER A 316 -3.01 -19.89 3.82
N ALA A 317 -1.79 -20.39 4.05
CA ALA A 317 -1.58 -21.80 4.28
C ALA A 317 -2.60 -22.23 5.33
N SER A 318 -3.38 -23.23 4.96
CA SER A 318 -4.37 -23.94 5.77
C SER A 318 -3.98 -23.99 7.25
N ARG A 319 -4.61 -23.16 8.07
CA ARG A 319 -4.63 -23.34 9.53
C ARG A 319 -5.83 -24.21 9.89
N HIS A 320 -5.64 -25.52 9.76
CA HIS A 320 -6.25 -26.47 10.67
C HIS A 320 -5.23 -26.78 11.76
N GLU A 321 -5.06 -25.82 12.67
CA GLU A 321 -4.62 -26.02 14.05
C GLU A 321 -4.75 -24.69 14.79
N ALA A 322 -5.69 -24.65 15.75
CA ALA A 322 -5.87 -23.70 16.86
C ALA A 322 -5.75 -22.18 16.60
N ASP A 323 -6.86 -21.46 16.77
CA ASP A 323 -6.95 -20.11 17.36
C ASP A 323 -5.79 -19.11 17.19
N ILE A 324 -5.44 -18.71 15.95
CA ILE A 324 -4.52 -17.59 15.72
C ILE A 324 -5.05 -16.66 14.62
N VAL A 325 -5.48 -15.46 15.05
CA VAL A 325 -5.76 -14.23 14.26
C VAL A 325 -4.62 -13.96 13.25
N PRO A 326 -4.83 -13.36 12.06
CA PRO A 326 -3.78 -13.24 11.03
C PRO A 326 -2.68 -12.24 11.45
N VAL A 327 -1.55 -12.75 11.97
CA VAL A 327 -0.37 -12.00 12.45
C VAL A 327 0.72 -11.86 11.38
N GLY A 328 0.34 -11.62 10.13
CA GLY A 328 1.32 -11.30 9.09
C GLY A 328 1.86 -9.86 9.17
N LEU A 329 1.37 -9.04 10.10
CA LEU A 329 1.51 -7.58 10.08
C LEU A 329 2.30 -6.97 11.24
N LEU A 330 2.79 -7.78 12.20
CA LEU A 330 3.63 -7.26 13.29
C LEU A 330 5.10 -7.38 12.89
N GLU A 331 5.79 -6.24 12.93
CA GLU A 331 7.24 -6.16 12.64
C GLU A 331 8.06 -6.81 13.78
N SER A 332 7.52 -6.86 15.00
CA SER A 332 8.15 -7.47 16.17
C SER A 332 8.13 -8.99 16.12
N ASN A 333 9.25 -9.60 16.51
CA ASN A 333 9.46 -11.04 16.42
C ASN A 333 8.88 -11.82 17.61
N HIS A 334 8.87 -11.22 18.80
CA HIS A 334 8.33 -11.82 20.02
C HIS A 334 7.33 -10.87 20.67
N VAL A 335 6.10 -11.35 20.89
CA VAL A 335 4.97 -10.52 21.32
C VAL A 335 4.15 -11.26 22.34
N VAL A 336 3.69 -10.55 23.38
CA VAL A 336 2.58 -10.99 24.23
C VAL A 336 1.68 -9.79 24.56
N VAL A 337 0.37 -10.02 24.56
CA VAL A 337 -0.66 -9.05 24.94
C VAL A 337 -1.60 -9.73 25.90
N ILE A 338 -1.78 -9.13 27.08
CA ILE A 338 -2.49 -9.72 28.21
C ILE A 338 -3.55 -8.74 28.69
N ASP A 339 -4.74 -9.26 28.97
CA ASP A 339 -5.72 -8.55 29.80
C ASP A 339 -5.31 -8.68 31.26
N ASP A 340 -4.96 -7.57 31.90
CA ASP A 340 -4.43 -7.59 33.26
C ASP A 340 -5.51 -7.92 34.31
N ASN A 341 -6.81 -7.79 33.99
CA ASN A 341 -7.89 -8.11 34.93
C ASN A 341 -8.13 -9.61 34.99
N SER A 342 -8.24 -10.27 33.83
CA SER A 342 -8.49 -11.71 33.76
C SER A 342 -7.22 -12.56 33.76
N GLY A 343 -6.06 -11.96 33.43
CA GLY A 343 -4.82 -12.68 33.17
C GLY A 343 -4.83 -13.42 31.82
N GLU A 344 -5.86 -13.22 30.99
CA GLU A 344 -6.00 -13.89 29.71
C GLU A 344 -4.99 -13.35 28.69
N VAL A 345 -4.29 -14.26 28.00
CA VAL A 345 -3.43 -13.91 26.88
C VAL A 345 -4.29 -13.64 25.65
N LEU A 346 -4.50 -12.36 25.35
CA LEU A 346 -5.29 -11.89 24.21
C LEU A 346 -4.57 -12.16 22.88
N PHE A 347 -3.24 -12.10 22.89
CA PHE A 347 -2.40 -12.30 21.71
C PHE A 347 -0.96 -12.72 22.07
N GLN A 348 -0.35 -13.62 21.30
CA GLN A 348 1.07 -13.97 21.45
C GLN A 348 1.73 -14.41 20.14
N LYS A 349 3.05 -14.14 20.01
CA LYS A 349 3.93 -14.58 18.92
C LYS A 349 5.28 -14.93 19.52
N ARG A 350 5.69 -16.21 19.48
CA ARG A 350 6.96 -16.70 20.07
C ARG A 350 7.29 -16.09 21.45
N PRO A 351 6.35 -16.14 22.41
CA PRO A 351 6.44 -15.32 23.63
C PRO A 351 7.52 -15.81 24.61
N ASN A 352 8.03 -17.04 24.45
CA ASN A 352 8.97 -17.70 25.36
C ASN A 352 10.40 -17.81 24.81
N ASP A 353 10.70 -17.21 23.66
CA ASP A 353 12.06 -17.18 23.14
C ASP A 353 12.91 -16.20 23.97
N ILE A 354 14.11 -16.62 24.34
CA ILE A 354 15.03 -15.82 25.12
C ILE A 354 15.78 -14.87 24.18
N VAL A 355 15.51 -13.57 24.31
CA VAL A 355 16.11 -12.53 23.48
C VAL A 355 16.62 -11.37 24.31
N PRO A 356 17.62 -10.60 23.83
CA PRO A 356 18.04 -9.37 24.47
C PRO A 356 16.87 -8.37 24.57
N ILE A 357 16.72 -7.69 25.71
CA ILE A 357 15.59 -6.77 25.96
C ILE A 357 15.97 -5.29 25.99
N ALA A 358 17.23 -4.99 25.67
CA ALA A 358 17.76 -3.63 25.65
C ALA A 358 17.35 -2.81 26.89
N SER A 359 17.02 -1.53 26.69
CA SER A 359 16.66 -0.60 27.78
C SER A 359 15.37 -0.93 28.54
N LEU A 360 14.64 -2.01 28.20
CA LEU A 360 13.56 -2.49 29.07
C LEU A 360 14.10 -2.92 30.44
N THR A 361 15.38 -3.32 30.53
CA THR A 361 16.12 -3.56 31.77
C THR A 361 15.93 -2.46 32.82
N LYS A 362 15.84 -1.19 32.38
CA LYS A 362 15.76 -0.05 33.30
C LYS A 362 14.50 -0.05 34.17
N LEU A 363 13.44 -0.77 33.79
CA LEU A 363 12.28 -0.98 34.65
C LEU A 363 12.64 -1.84 35.86
N MET A 364 13.40 -2.91 35.67
CA MET A 364 13.89 -3.73 36.77
C MET A 364 14.85 -2.93 37.65
N THR A 365 15.77 -2.17 37.05
CA THR A 365 16.66 -1.26 37.79
C THR A 365 15.89 -0.30 38.68
N ALA A 366 14.84 0.33 38.15
CA ALA A 366 13.98 1.24 38.91
C ALA A 366 13.25 0.53 40.06
N MET A 367 12.68 -0.65 39.82
CA MET A 367 12.02 -1.43 40.88
C MET A 367 13.00 -1.79 42.01
N VAL A 368 14.19 -2.29 41.68
CA VAL A 368 15.22 -2.67 42.66
C VAL A 368 15.65 -1.46 43.51
N VAL A 369 15.85 -0.30 42.88
CA VAL A 369 16.20 0.94 43.59
C VAL A 369 15.07 1.37 44.52
N LEU A 370 13.83 1.33 44.07
CA LEU A 370 12.66 1.77 44.85
C LEU A 370 12.35 0.80 46.00
N ASP A 371 12.60 -0.49 45.84
CA ASP A 371 12.43 -1.50 46.90
C ASP A 371 13.34 -1.26 48.11
N ALA A 372 14.44 -0.52 47.95
CA ALA A 372 15.30 -0.11 49.06
C ALA A 372 14.72 1.04 49.91
N GLY A 373 13.54 1.57 49.55
CA GLY A 373 12.89 2.69 50.24
C GLY A 373 13.72 3.98 50.30
N PRO A 374 14.35 4.44 49.20
CA PRO A 374 15.25 5.58 49.25
C PRO A 374 14.50 6.92 49.44
N ASP A 375 15.18 7.91 49.98
CA ASP A 375 14.72 9.31 49.90
C ASP A 375 14.80 9.79 48.44
N MET A 376 13.65 10.14 47.87
CA MET A 376 13.51 10.59 46.48
C MET A 376 14.19 11.94 46.21
N ASN A 377 14.42 12.75 47.25
CA ASN A 377 15.12 14.04 47.15
C ASN A 377 16.62 13.91 47.40
N ARG A 378 17.11 12.73 47.79
CA ARG A 378 18.54 12.47 47.93
C ARG A 378 19.24 12.81 46.62
N THR A 379 20.31 13.59 46.74
CA THR A 379 21.15 13.94 45.60
C THR A 379 22.00 12.74 45.18
N ILE A 380 21.93 12.40 43.90
CA ILE A 380 22.78 11.43 43.22
C ILE A 380 23.78 12.21 42.37
N ARG A 381 25.06 11.88 42.52
CA ARG A 381 26.14 12.43 41.69
C ARG A 381 26.38 11.52 40.49
N ILE A 382 26.66 12.06 39.32
CA ILE A 382 27.18 11.28 38.18
C ILE A 382 28.69 11.18 38.33
N ASP A 383 29.22 9.98 38.52
CA ASP A 383 30.67 9.75 38.55
C ASP A 383 31.25 9.58 37.14
N ALA A 384 32.58 9.64 37.01
CA ALA A 384 33.24 9.54 35.70
C ALA A 384 32.93 8.20 35.00
N SER A 385 32.86 7.11 35.76
CA SER A 385 32.46 5.78 35.27
C SER A 385 31.02 5.75 34.74
N ASP A 386 30.11 6.52 35.35
CA ASP A 386 28.69 6.58 34.97
C ASP A 386 28.52 7.37 33.67
N ALA A 387 29.36 8.39 33.47
CA ALA A 387 29.45 9.16 32.23
C ALA A 387 30.14 8.35 31.11
N GLU A 388 31.07 7.46 31.45
CA GLU A 388 31.81 6.64 30.47
C GLU A 388 31.02 5.42 29.97
N ALA A 389 29.93 5.03 30.65
CA ALA A 389 28.95 4.03 30.16
C ALA A 389 28.20 4.46 28.86
N LEU A 390 28.69 5.47 28.14
CA LEU A 390 28.20 6.00 26.86
C LEU A 390 28.97 5.41 25.67
N ARG A 391 28.23 4.81 24.71
CA ARG A 391 28.41 4.86 23.23
C ARG A 391 27.31 4.00 22.53
N PRO A 392 26.69 4.42 21.40
CA PRO A 392 26.32 5.75 20.91
C PRO A 392 24.79 5.99 20.90
N GLY A 393 24.33 7.13 21.48
CA GLY A 393 22.95 7.63 21.29
C GLY A 393 22.38 8.45 22.45
N ARG A 394 22.17 9.76 22.20
CA ARG A 394 21.50 10.83 22.99
C ARG A 394 22.07 11.22 24.37
N THR A 395 22.62 12.47 24.40
CA THR A 395 22.87 13.37 25.55
C THR A 395 23.08 12.72 26.91
N GLY A 396 24.30 12.24 27.16
CA GLY A 396 24.74 11.79 28.49
C GLY A 396 24.74 12.92 29.52
N LEU A 397 24.60 12.56 30.79
CA LEU A 397 24.74 13.51 31.90
C LEU A 397 26.23 13.78 32.15
N PRO A 398 26.66 15.04 32.36
CA PRO A 398 28.07 15.34 32.57
C PRO A 398 28.56 14.76 33.90
N ALA A 399 29.81 14.28 33.91
CA ALA A 399 30.46 13.83 35.14
C ALA A 399 30.51 14.99 36.14
N GLY A 400 30.16 14.71 37.39
CA GLY A 400 30.02 15.70 38.46
C GLY A 400 28.62 16.29 38.61
N ALA A 401 27.72 16.10 37.63
CA ALA A 401 26.33 16.55 37.73
C ALA A 401 25.65 15.96 38.96
N ARG A 402 24.79 16.76 39.59
CA ARG A 402 24.05 16.39 40.79
C ARG A 402 22.56 16.57 40.56
N LEU A 403 21.82 15.48 40.67
CA LEU A 403 20.37 15.47 40.46
C LEU A 403 19.69 14.71 41.59
N PRO A 404 18.49 15.12 42.02
CA PRO A 404 17.72 14.34 42.97
C PRO A 404 17.34 12.98 42.36
N LEU A 405 17.19 11.96 43.21
CA LEU A 405 16.90 10.57 42.79
C LEU A 405 15.64 10.48 41.92
N TYR A 406 14.59 11.26 42.21
CA TYR A 406 13.39 11.29 41.37
C TYR A 406 13.69 11.72 39.92
N ALA A 407 14.60 12.69 39.74
CA ALA A 407 14.99 13.17 38.42
C ALA A 407 15.85 12.13 37.70
N MET A 408 16.74 11.43 38.40
CA MET A 408 17.49 10.31 37.84
C MET A 408 16.56 9.19 37.34
N LEU A 409 15.54 8.81 38.13
CA LEU A 409 14.54 7.82 37.71
C LEU A 409 13.74 8.30 36.49
N GLN A 410 13.33 9.57 36.48
CA GLN A 410 12.61 10.16 35.33
C GLN A 410 13.49 10.13 34.08
N LEU A 411 14.76 10.52 34.16
CA LEU A 411 15.68 10.49 33.02
C LEU A 411 15.93 9.06 32.52
N ALA A 412 16.15 8.11 33.42
CA ALA A 412 16.37 6.71 33.10
C ALA A 412 15.17 6.06 32.40
N LEU A 413 13.94 6.41 32.79
CA LEU A 413 12.73 5.79 32.27
C LEU A 413 12.12 6.54 31.08
N MET A 414 11.99 7.87 31.16
CA MET A 414 11.39 8.72 30.13
C MET A 414 12.30 8.83 28.90
N SER A 415 13.55 9.26 29.11
CA SER A 415 14.51 9.50 28.01
C SER A 415 15.46 8.33 27.76
N SER A 416 15.29 7.24 28.52
CA SER A 416 16.15 6.06 28.46
C SER A 416 17.62 6.31 28.76
N ASN A 417 17.93 7.29 29.63
CA ASN A 417 19.31 7.72 29.89
C ASN A 417 20.12 6.63 30.62
N ASN A 418 21.25 6.22 30.02
CA ASN A 418 22.11 5.17 30.57
C ASN A 418 22.88 5.61 31.81
N SER A 419 23.44 6.83 31.80
CA SER A 419 24.20 7.36 32.94
C SER A 419 23.33 7.47 34.19
N ALA A 420 22.07 7.90 34.04
CA ALA A 420 21.13 7.93 35.16
C ALA A 420 20.85 6.51 35.70
N ALA A 421 20.58 5.54 34.83
CA ALA A 421 20.33 4.16 35.24
C ALA A 421 21.55 3.51 35.94
N TYR A 422 22.74 3.75 35.41
CA TYR A 422 23.99 3.23 35.98
C TYR A 422 24.30 3.90 37.32
N ALA A 423 24.19 5.24 37.43
CA ALA A 423 24.41 5.96 38.68
C ALA A 423 23.44 5.53 39.80
N LEU A 424 22.17 5.27 39.45
CA LEU A 424 21.17 4.73 40.38
C LEU A 424 21.60 3.36 40.96
N ALA A 425 22.16 2.50 40.11
CA ALA A 425 22.66 1.19 40.53
C ALA A 425 23.99 1.27 41.30
N HIS A 426 24.90 2.13 40.85
CA HIS A 426 26.22 2.33 41.46
C HIS A 426 26.12 2.90 42.88
N GLN A 427 25.20 3.85 43.10
CA GLN A 427 24.95 4.47 44.42
C GLN A 427 23.84 3.81 45.24
N TYR A 428 23.40 2.62 44.83
CA TYR A 428 22.52 1.78 45.62
C TYR A 428 23.13 1.50 47.01
N PRO A 429 22.33 1.37 48.09
CA PRO A 429 22.85 1.02 49.40
C PRO A 429 23.67 -0.29 49.36
N GLY A 430 24.96 -0.23 49.74
CA GLY A 430 25.89 -1.35 49.61
C GLY A 430 26.61 -1.46 48.26
N GLY A 431 26.43 -0.47 47.37
CA GLY A 431 27.11 -0.37 46.08
C GLY A 431 26.59 -1.34 45.02
N ILE A 432 27.32 -1.42 43.90
CA ILE A 432 26.90 -2.18 42.71
C ILE A 432 26.73 -3.69 42.97
N LEU A 433 27.53 -4.28 43.87
CA LEU A 433 27.41 -5.71 44.22
C LEU A 433 26.12 -6.00 44.99
N ALA A 434 25.75 -5.11 45.92
CA ALA A 434 24.47 -5.21 46.63
C ALA A 434 23.29 -5.01 45.68
N PHE A 435 23.41 -4.07 44.72
CA PHE A 435 22.42 -3.88 43.66
C PHE A 435 22.24 -5.14 42.82
N GLN A 436 23.34 -5.78 42.38
CA GLN A 436 23.28 -7.03 41.60
C GLN A 436 22.65 -8.18 42.39
N ALA A 437 22.94 -8.27 43.69
CA ALA A 437 22.28 -9.26 44.56
C ALA A 437 20.78 -8.98 44.69
N ALA A 438 20.38 -7.72 44.90
CA ALA A 438 18.98 -7.31 44.98
C ALA A 438 18.23 -7.52 43.65
N MET A 439 18.89 -7.27 42.52
CA MET A 439 18.41 -7.55 41.16
C MET A 439 18.08 -9.05 40.98
N ARG A 440 19.01 -9.94 41.35
CA ARG A 440 18.79 -11.39 41.29
C ARG A 440 17.66 -11.83 42.23
N ALA A 441 17.61 -11.28 43.44
CA ALA A 441 16.55 -11.55 44.39
C ALA A 441 15.17 -11.11 43.84
N LYS A 442 15.10 -9.96 43.15
CA LYS A 442 13.87 -9.48 42.53
C LYS A 442 13.41 -10.34 41.36
N ILE A 443 14.34 -10.76 40.47
CA ILE A 443 14.06 -11.69 39.38
C ILE A 443 13.46 -13.00 39.93
N ALA A 444 14.06 -13.55 40.99
CA ALA A 444 13.56 -14.74 41.66
C ALA A 444 12.19 -14.52 42.33
N ALA A 445 12.00 -13.39 43.04
CA ALA A 445 10.75 -13.05 43.72
C ALA A 445 9.57 -12.86 42.75
N LEU A 446 9.84 -12.37 41.53
CA LEU A 446 8.86 -12.24 40.47
C LEU A 446 8.66 -13.54 39.66
N GLY A 447 9.43 -14.59 39.96
CA GLY A 447 9.34 -15.88 39.26
C GLY A 447 9.77 -15.84 37.79
N LEU A 448 10.64 -14.89 37.41
CA LEU A 448 11.09 -14.70 36.03
C LEU A 448 12.15 -15.75 35.65
N LYS A 449 11.69 -16.92 35.19
CA LYS A 449 12.54 -18.11 34.98
C LYS A 449 13.51 -18.00 33.81
N HIS A 450 13.23 -17.11 32.86
CA HIS A 450 13.98 -16.97 31.61
C HIS A 450 14.61 -15.58 31.48
N THR A 451 14.72 -14.86 32.59
CA THR A 451 15.26 -13.49 32.64
C THR A 451 16.65 -13.48 33.26
N THR A 452 17.61 -12.89 32.57
CA THR A 452 18.96 -12.61 33.07
C THR A 452 19.25 -11.12 32.88
N ILE A 453 19.75 -10.46 33.93
CA ILE A 453 20.19 -9.06 33.88
C ILE A 453 21.58 -9.00 34.50
N ASP A 454 22.58 -8.71 33.66
CA ASP A 454 23.99 -8.60 34.00
C ASP A 454 24.35 -7.18 34.48
N GLU A 455 23.73 -6.17 33.86
CA GLU A 455 24.01 -4.76 34.13
C GLU A 455 22.73 -3.89 34.08
N PRO A 456 22.71 -2.70 34.71
CA PRO A 456 21.47 -1.95 35.01
C PRO A 456 20.85 -1.17 33.84
N THR A 457 21.51 -1.08 32.69
CA THR A 457 21.14 -0.16 31.61
C THR A 457 20.45 -0.84 30.43
N GLY A 458 20.74 -2.10 30.14
CA GLY A 458 20.29 -2.78 28.92
C GLY A 458 21.22 -2.63 27.71
N LEU A 459 22.47 -2.21 27.91
CA LEU A 459 23.50 -2.19 26.87
C LEU A 459 24.08 -3.60 26.63
N SER A 460 24.16 -4.43 27.66
CA SER A 460 24.68 -5.79 27.52
C SER A 460 23.70 -6.67 26.73
N PRO A 461 24.15 -7.39 25.69
CA PRO A 461 23.31 -8.39 25.02
C PRO A 461 22.98 -9.58 25.93
N LEU A 462 23.67 -9.72 27.07
CA LEU A 462 23.38 -10.73 28.09
C LEU A 462 22.17 -10.37 28.96
N ASN A 463 21.66 -9.13 28.83
CA ASN A 463 20.39 -8.77 29.43
C ASN A 463 19.25 -9.33 28.58
N THR A 464 18.87 -10.57 28.85
CA THR A 464 17.89 -11.33 28.09
C THR A 464 16.63 -11.64 28.90
N SER A 465 15.52 -11.78 28.22
CA SER A 465 14.24 -12.21 28.79
C SER A 465 13.36 -12.80 27.70
N THR A 466 12.18 -13.26 28.07
CA THR A 466 11.10 -13.62 27.15
C THR A 466 10.01 -12.55 27.17
N ALA A 467 9.14 -12.50 26.16
CA ALA A 467 8.00 -11.59 26.18
C ALA A 467 7.05 -11.89 27.35
N SER A 468 6.86 -13.18 27.67
CA SER A 468 6.10 -13.65 28.84
C SER A 468 6.67 -13.11 30.16
N ASP A 469 7.97 -13.29 30.41
CA ASP A 469 8.62 -12.79 31.63
C ASP A 469 8.58 -11.25 31.70
N VAL A 470 8.78 -10.57 30.56
CA VAL A 470 8.67 -9.10 30.49
C VAL A 470 7.26 -8.64 30.87
N SER A 471 6.20 -9.36 30.50
CA SER A 471 4.83 -8.98 30.88
C SER A 471 4.61 -9.01 32.40
N VAL A 472 5.20 -9.99 33.09
CA VAL A 472 5.19 -10.07 34.56
C VAL A 472 5.98 -8.91 35.15
N MET A 473 7.15 -8.58 34.58
CA MET A 473 7.94 -7.41 34.96
C MET A 473 7.15 -6.09 34.79
N VAL A 474 6.37 -5.93 33.71
CA VAL A 474 5.51 -4.76 33.49
C VAL A 474 4.40 -4.68 34.55
N SER A 475 3.74 -5.81 34.83
CA SER A 475 2.68 -5.87 35.84
C SER A 475 3.20 -5.53 37.23
N ALA A 476 4.38 -6.04 37.60
CA ALA A 476 5.06 -5.66 38.84
C ALA A 476 5.40 -4.15 38.87
N ALA A 477 6.00 -3.62 37.80
CA ALA A 477 6.41 -2.22 37.71
C ALA A 477 5.24 -1.24 37.80
N ALA A 478 4.03 -1.64 37.38
CA ALA A 478 2.82 -0.84 37.48
C ALA A 478 2.41 -0.52 38.95
N HIS A 479 2.89 -1.28 39.93
CA HIS A 479 2.63 -1.03 41.35
C HIS A 479 3.51 0.09 41.95
N TYR A 480 4.41 0.68 41.17
CA TYR A 480 5.31 1.75 41.60
C TYR A 480 4.84 3.09 41.01
N PRO A 481 4.20 3.97 41.79
CA PRO A 481 3.71 5.26 41.29
C PRO A 481 4.81 6.14 40.70
N ALA A 482 6.04 6.03 41.21
CA ALA A 482 7.20 6.73 40.67
C ALA A 482 7.57 6.26 39.24
N ILE A 483 7.47 4.95 38.96
CA ILE A 483 7.73 4.38 37.62
C ILE A 483 6.60 4.79 36.67
N ALA A 484 5.34 4.66 37.10
CA ALA A 484 4.19 5.06 36.28
C ALA A 484 4.30 6.52 35.84
N ARG A 485 4.54 7.46 36.77
CA ARG A 485 4.77 8.88 36.43
C ARG A 485 5.97 9.07 35.48
N ALA A 486 7.12 8.51 35.84
CA ALA A 486 8.35 8.66 35.06
C ALA A 486 8.24 8.12 33.62
N THR A 487 7.34 7.17 33.36
CA THR A 487 7.15 6.56 32.03
C THR A 487 6.01 7.17 31.20
N THR A 488 5.17 8.01 31.82
CA THR A 488 3.96 8.60 31.20
C THR A 488 4.04 10.11 31.03
N ASP A 489 5.05 10.76 31.61
CA ASP A 489 5.41 12.14 31.26
C ASP A 489 5.90 12.19 29.80
N SER A 490 5.34 13.09 29.01
CA SER A 490 5.73 13.28 27.60
C SER A 490 7.04 14.04 27.45
N ARG A 491 7.30 14.97 28.37
CA ARG A 491 8.50 15.81 28.44
C ARG A 491 8.77 16.25 29.88
N SER A 492 10.04 16.49 30.19
CA SER A 492 10.48 17.07 31.45
C SER A 492 11.67 18.01 31.21
N ILE A 493 11.74 19.08 31.98
CA ILE A 493 12.87 20.02 31.95
C ILE A 493 13.64 19.83 33.26
N VAL A 494 14.91 19.45 33.14
CA VAL A 494 15.78 19.17 34.29
C VAL A 494 16.90 20.22 34.33
N PRO A 495 17.10 20.92 35.46
CA PRO A 495 18.26 21.79 35.65
C PRO A 495 19.51 20.94 35.87
N ILE A 496 20.50 21.07 35.00
CA ILE A 496 21.81 20.42 35.11
C ILE A 496 22.86 21.52 35.11
N ASP A 497 23.56 21.70 36.24
CA ASP A 497 24.62 22.71 36.42
C ASP A 497 24.20 24.12 35.96
N GLY A 498 22.97 24.53 36.31
CA GLY A 498 22.41 25.84 35.97
C GLY A 498 21.85 25.97 34.55
N LYS A 499 21.93 24.92 33.71
CA LYS A 499 21.30 24.87 32.39
C LYS A 499 20.02 24.05 32.43
N LEU A 500 18.94 24.60 31.89
CA LEU A 500 17.69 23.86 31.70
C LEU A 500 17.81 22.97 30.47
N VAL A 501 17.74 21.65 30.68
CA VAL A 501 17.80 20.65 29.61
C VAL A 501 16.44 19.97 29.51
N GLU A 502 15.83 20.03 28.33
CA GLU A 502 14.57 19.33 28.04
C GLU A 502 14.85 17.89 27.59
N TYR A 503 14.12 16.96 28.18
CA TYR A 503 14.10 15.55 27.83
C TYR A 503 12.70 15.16 27.41
N GLN A 504 12.61 14.30 26.40
CA GLN A 504 11.34 13.83 25.84
C GLN A 504 11.22 12.31 26.03
N ASN A 505 9.99 11.84 26.13
CA ASN A 505 9.70 10.42 26.20
C ASN A 505 10.12 9.73 24.90
N THR A 506 10.81 8.59 25.01
CA THR A 506 11.23 7.80 23.85
C THR A 506 10.07 7.09 23.16
N ASN A 507 8.92 6.95 23.82
CA ASN A 507 7.69 6.47 23.22
C ASN A 507 6.83 7.65 22.69
N PRO A 508 6.74 7.85 21.36
CA PRO A 508 6.00 8.99 20.80
C PRO A 508 4.48 8.91 21.04
N LEU A 509 3.93 7.76 21.46
CA LEU A 509 2.52 7.59 21.76
C LEU A 509 2.11 8.21 23.11
N VAL A 510 3.08 8.46 24.00
CA VAL A 510 2.83 9.08 25.31
C VAL A 510 2.37 10.54 25.12
N GLY A 511 1.23 10.88 25.73
CA GLY A 511 0.60 12.20 25.58
C GLY A 511 -0.19 12.40 24.29
N GLN A 512 -0.26 11.40 23.39
CA GLN A 512 -1.11 11.49 22.21
C GLN A 512 -2.60 11.31 22.54
N LYS A 513 -3.46 12.05 21.83
CA LYS A 513 -4.92 11.92 21.99
C LYS A 513 -5.38 10.49 21.69
N GLY A 514 -6.13 9.91 22.62
CA GLY A 514 -6.66 8.55 22.51
C GLY A 514 -5.75 7.45 23.07
N TRP A 515 -4.57 7.80 23.57
CA TRP A 515 -3.64 6.88 24.24
C TRP A 515 -3.63 7.16 25.73
N ASP A 516 -4.37 6.36 26.49
CA ASP A 516 -4.33 6.37 27.95
C ASP A 516 -3.31 5.32 28.43
N ILE A 517 -2.05 5.75 28.51
CA ILE A 517 -0.91 4.88 28.81
C ILE A 517 -0.61 4.97 30.30
N ALA A 518 -0.68 3.84 30.99
CA ALA A 518 -0.38 3.69 32.41
C ALA A 518 1.13 3.54 32.70
N LEU A 519 1.84 2.89 31.77
CA LEU A 519 3.28 2.64 31.86
C LEU A 519 3.82 2.36 30.45
N SER A 520 4.99 2.88 30.10
CA SER A 520 5.66 2.47 28.87
C SER A 520 7.19 2.52 28.93
N LYS A 521 7.85 1.71 28.12
CA LYS A 521 9.30 1.77 27.94
C LYS A 521 9.69 1.28 26.56
N THR A 522 10.63 1.96 25.93
CA THR A 522 11.26 1.51 24.68
C THR A 522 12.69 1.03 24.93
N GLY A 523 13.22 0.23 24.01
CA GLY A 523 14.62 -0.15 24.00
C GLY A 523 15.10 -0.39 22.57
N PHE A 524 16.39 -0.14 22.33
CA PHE A 524 17.04 -0.49 21.08
C PHE A 524 18.53 -0.76 21.35
N THR A 525 19.01 -1.89 20.84
CA THR A 525 20.43 -2.17 20.59
C THR A 525 20.50 -3.00 19.31
N GLU A 526 21.67 -3.06 18.66
CA GLU A 526 21.84 -3.90 17.46
C GLU A 526 21.51 -5.37 17.73
N ALA A 527 21.79 -5.86 18.93
CA ALA A 527 21.50 -7.24 19.33
C ALA A 527 20.03 -7.50 19.70
N ALA A 528 19.31 -6.49 20.20
CA ALA A 528 17.93 -6.64 20.69
C ALA A 528 16.85 -6.27 19.66
N GLY A 529 17.23 -5.59 18.57
CA GLY A 529 16.27 -4.88 17.73
C GLY A 529 15.54 -3.78 18.51
N HIS A 530 14.42 -3.29 17.98
CA HIS A 530 13.56 -2.36 18.71
C HIS A 530 12.59 -3.13 19.61
N CYS A 531 12.52 -2.71 20.87
CA CYS A 531 11.62 -3.22 21.89
C CYS A 531 10.66 -2.12 22.36
N LEU A 532 9.42 -2.48 22.68
CA LEU A 532 8.42 -1.62 23.29
C LEU A 532 7.55 -2.41 24.25
N ILE A 533 7.33 -1.85 25.43
CA ILE A 533 6.29 -2.29 26.35
C ILE A 533 5.34 -1.14 26.65
N MET A 534 4.06 -1.47 26.76
CA MET A 534 3.01 -0.51 27.09
C MET A 534 1.95 -1.19 27.96
N ARG A 535 1.54 -0.52 29.02
CA ARG A 535 0.30 -0.82 29.74
C ARG A 535 -0.69 0.30 29.47
N LEU A 536 -1.90 -0.05 29.06
CA LEU A 536 -2.96 0.91 28.76
C LEU A 536 -4.05 0.84 29.83
N HIS A 537 -4.61 1.99 30.17
CA HIS A 537 -5.92 2.05 30.81
C HIS A 537 -6.99 2.08 29.72
N SER A 538 -7.90 1.12 29.75
CA SER A 538 -9.17 1.15 29.03
C SER A 538 -10.27 1.38 30.07
N LEU A 539 -11.38 2.02 29.69
CA LEU A 539 -12.44 2.51 30.59
C LEU A 539 -12.99 1.49 31.63
N ARG A 540 -12.65 0.19 31.53
CA ARG A 540 -12.85 -0.85 32.56
C ARG A 540 -11.73 -1.92 32.66
N ASP A 541 -10.73 -1.92 31.78
CA ASP A 541 -9.69 -2.96 31.69
C ASP A 541 -8.29 -2.36 31.58
N SER A 542 -7.27 -3.01 32.13
CA SER A 542 -5.89 -2.71 31.76
C SER A 542 -5.31 -3.78 30.85
N VAL A 543 -4.59 -3.36 29.82
CA VAL A 543 -3.97 -4.27 28.86
C VAL A 543 -2.47 -4.02 28.83
N THR A 544 -1.69 -5.08 29.04
CA THR A 544 -0.25 -5.07 28.90
C THR A 544 0.13 -5.59 27.51
N MET A 545 0.98 -4.85 26.80
CA MET A 545 1.51 -5.19 25.48
C MET A 545 3.04 -5.20 25.56
N VAL A 546 3.64 -6.27 25.04
CA VAL A 546 5.09 -6.46 24.97
C VAL A 546 5.46 -6.81 23.55
N PHE A 547 6.40 -6.05 22.99
CA PHE A 547 6.95 -6.20 21.64
C PHE A 547 8.47 -6.23 21.72
N LEU A 548 9.11 -7.32 21.31
CA LEU A 548 10.57 -7.48 21.31
C LEU A 548 11.08 -7.85 19.92
N ASP A 549 12.34 -7.46 19.65
CA ASP A 549 13.06 -7.77 18.43
C ASP A 549 12.31 -7.39 17.15
N ALA A 550 11.92 -6.12 17.04
CA ALA A 550 11.51 -5.57 15.75
C ALA A 550 12.77 -5.14 14.96
N GLY A 551 12.74 -5.34 13.64
CA GLY A 551 13.88 -5.04 12.76
C GLY A 551 14.36 -3.59 12.83
N PRO A 552 15.57 -3.27 12.34
CA PRO A 552 16.23 -1.97 12.56
C PRO A 552 15.45 -0.75 12.03
N ASP A 553 14.65 -0.91 10.97
CA ASP A 553 13.79 0.13 10.39
C ASP A 553 12.34 0.11 10.95
N ALA A 554 12.03 -0.84 11.83
CA ALA A 554 10.71 -1.03 12.39
C ALA A 554 10.41 0.01 13.48
N LEU A 555 9.13 0.31 13.63
CA LEU A 555 8.65 1.17 14.71
C LEU A 555 7.66 0.36 15.55
N PRO A 556 8.05 -0.19 16.72
CA PRO A 556 7.15 -0.97 17.56
C PRO A 556 5.85 -0.24 17.94
N GLY A 557 5.83 1.10 17.89
CA GLY A 557 4.59 1.87 18.05
C GLY A 557 3.53 1.57 16.98
N ARG A 558 3.92 1.15 15.77
CA ARG A 558 2.99 0.66 14.72
C ARG A 558 2.34 -0.65 15.13
N ASP A 559 3.10 -1.56 15.71
CA ASP A 559 2.59 -2.83 16.24
C ASP A 559 1.61 -2.57 17.38
N ALA A 560 1.91 -1.63 18.28
CA ALA A 560 0.98 -1.20 19.33
C ALA A 560 -0.32 -0.61 18.75
N ILE A 561 -0.24 0.23 17.71
CA ILE A 561 -1.41 0.76 17.00
C ILE A 561 -2.25 -0.39 16.40
N ASN A 562 -1.61 -1.37 15.79
CA ASN A 562 -2.28 -2.50 15.14
C ASN A 562 -2.98 -3.40 16.17
N ILE A 563 -2.30 -3.76 17.26
CA ILE A 563 -2.90 -4.51 18.37
C ILE A 563 -4.07 -3.74 18.98
N ARG A 564 -3.91 -2.44 19.27
CA ARG A 564 -5.01 -1.63 19.81
C ARG A 564 -6.23 -1.61 18.89
N ARG A 565 -6.05 -1.55 17.56
CA ARG A 565 -7.17 -1.67 16.61
C ARG A 565 -7.86 -3.04 16.70
N LEU A 566 -7.09 -4.13 16.83
CA LEU A 566 -7.65 -5.48 16.96
C LEU A 566 -8.41 -5.66 18.27
N LEU A 567 -7.89 -5.14 19.38
CA LEU A 567 -8.56 -5.20 20.67
C LEU A 567 -9.86 -4.40 20.68
N LEU A 568 -9.84 -3.21 20.05
CA LEU A 568 -11.06 -2.42 19.87
C LEU A 568 -12.07 -3.14 18.97
N ALA A 569 -11.62 -3.83 17.92
CA ALA A 569 -12.51 -4.62 17.07
C ALA A 569 -13.13 -5.84 17.78
N ARG A 570 -12.36 -6.56 18.61
CA ARG A 570 -12.87 -7.70 19.40
C ARG A 570 -13.88 -7.27 20.46
N LYS A 571 -13.71 -6.10 21.09
CA LYS A 571 -14.71 -5.54 22.02
C LYS A 571 -15.99 -5.05 21.33
N LEU A 572 -15.98 -4.93 20.01
CA LEU A 572 -17.12 -4.54 19.17
C LEU A 572 -17.81 -5.75 18.52
N ALA A 573 -17.19 -6.94 18.54
CA ALA A 573 -17.76 -8.22 18.12
C ALA A 573 -18.47 -8.89 19.30
#